data_AF-A0A3D3PE99-F1
#
_entry.id   AF-A0A3D3PE99-F1
#
_cell.length_a   1.000
_cell.length_b   1.000
_cell.length_c   1.000
_cell.angle_alpha   90.00
_cell.angle_beta   90.00
_cell.angle_gamma   90.00
#
_symmetry.space_group_name_H-M   'P 1'
#
loop_
_entity.id
_entity.type
_entity.pdbx_description
1 polymer ?
#
loop_
_entity_poly.entity_id
_entity_poly.type
_entity_poly.pdbx_seq_one_letter_code
_entity_poly.pdbx_strand_id
1 'polypeptide(L)'
;MTQPDVFWDKLHKSLKTYLKPTKSKKFRRNISFSLHGKYDQITPIGPKQKPIETFLSELLYDYGELSDSLKRFTIISALIRRYPKQPDWEKIGLSKTVHLRYHYEAFLNELYLYSERMKMLLTNLKKKCKKKSLDEEAIIIQTVLSDFLDALQNAIYIRGRHVHVRRFKNNKIEQLSDLEIFSGMSPYYDQLKDEQYKRLRKDLSKEIENFASDLAKLQNNTLEKIIPITFSKLKKKYGENIPTAR
;
A
#
# COMPACT_ATOMS: atom_id res chain seq x y z
N MET A 1 -8.02 -9.62 -12.58
CA MET A 1 -6.69 -9.50 -13.21
C MET A 1 -6.16 -8.12 -12.84
N THR A 2 -5.15 -8.06 -11.95
CA THR A 2 -4.43 -6.82 -11.66
C THR A 2 -3.76 -6.36 -12.95
N GLN A 3 -3.92 -5.09 -13.33
CA GLN A 3 -3.16 -4.55 -14.46
C GLN A 3 -1.66 -4.84 -14.22
N PRO A 4 -0.90 -5.21 -15.28
CA PRO A 4 0.54 -5.35 -15.15
C PRO A 4 1.07 -4.07 -14.51
N ASP A 5 1.86 -4.25 -13.46
CA ASP A 5 2.40 -3.15 -12.69
C ASP A 5 3.39 -2.38 -13.59
N VAL A 6 2.87 -1.36 -14.26
CA VAL A 6 3.62 -0.51 -15.21
C VAL A 6 4.85 0.07 -14.54
N PHE A 7 4.78 0.33 -13.23
CA PHE A 7 5.93 0.74 -12.45
C PHE A 7 6.99 -0.36 -12.40
N TRP A 8 6.65 -1.62 -12.09
CA TRP A 8 7.63 -2.71 -12.10
C TRP A 8 8.30 -2.88 -13.46
N ASP A 9 7.54 -2.77 -14.55
CA ASP A 9 8.13 -2.87 -15.89
C ASP A 9 9.08 -1.72 -16.19
N LYS A 10 8.71 -0.48 -15.86
CA LYS A 10 9.56 0.70 -16.03
C LYS A 10 10.78 0.62 -15.13
N LEU A 11 10.59 0.34 -13.85
CA LEU A 11 11.65 0.19 -12.86
C LEU A 11 12.60 -0.95 -13.26
N HIS A 12 12.08 -2.13 -13.62
CA HIS A 12 12.89 -3.26 -14.05
C HIS A 12 13.67 -2.93 -15.32
N LYS A 13 13.07 -2.27 -16.31
CA LYS A 13 13.79 -1.76 -17.49
C LYS A 13 14.89 -0.78 -17.10
N SER A 14 14.61 0.16 -16.19
CA SER A 14 15.59 1.13 -15.68
C SER A 14 16.70 0.47 -14.86
N LEU A 15 16.39 -0.58 -14.09
CA LEU A 15 17.33 -1.31 -13.24
C LEU A 15 18.17 -2.33 -14.01
N LYS A 16 17.65 -2.89 -15.11
CA LYS A 16 18.32 -3.94 -15.89
C LYS A 16 19.74 -3.54 -16.31
N THR A 17 19.98 -2.25 -16.57
CA THR A 17 21.31 -1.70 -16.88
C THR A 17 22.26 -1.71 -15.68
N TYR A 18 21.74 -1.53 -14.46
CA TYR A 18 22.49 -1.58 -13.20
C TYR A 18 22.64 -2.99 -12.62
N LEU A 19 21.79 -3.94 -13.03
CA LEU A 19 21.83 -5.33 -12.56
C LEU A 19 22.93 -6.16 -13.22
N LYS A 20 23.17 -5.94 -14.52
CA LYS A 20 24.17 -6.67 -15.32
C LYS A 20 25.62 -6.61 -14.79
N PRO A 21 26.12 -5.51 -14.18
CA PRO A 21 27.51 -5.42 -13.71
C PRO A 21 27.78 -5.94 -12.29
N THR A 22 26.74 -6.28 -11.50
CA THR A 22 26.96 -6.58 -10.06
C THR A 22 27.39 -8.04 -9.84
N LYS A 23 28.66 -8.26 -9.48
CA LYS A 23 29.17 -9.61 -9.14
C LYS A 23 28.54 -10.19 -7.88
N SER A 24 28.03 -9.35 -6.97
CA SER A 24 27.47 -9.77 -5.68
C SER A 24 26.23 -10.65 -5.84
N LYS A 25 26.38 -11.96 -5.56
CA LYS A 25 25.28 -12.93 -5.52
C LYS A 25 24.22 -12.54 -4.48
N LYS A 26 24.66 -11.97 -3.35
CA LYS A 26 23.78 -11.50 -2.25
C LYS A 26 22.93 -10.31 -2.69
N PHE A 27 23.50 -9.32 -3.39
CA PHE A 27 22.74 -8.19 -3.93
C PHE A 27 21.69 -8.64 -4.96
N ARG A 28 22.08 -9.52 -5.90
CA ARG A 28 21.14 -10.11 -6.86
C ARG A 28 20.02 -10.88 -6.19
N ARG A 29 20.32 -11.63 -5.12
CA ARG A 29 19.33 -12.34 -4.31
C ARG A 29 18.39 -11.39 -3.60
N ASN A 30 18.90 -10.33 -2.96
CA ASN A 30 18.07 -9.35 -2.27
C ASN A 30 17.18 -8.57 -3.24
N ILE A 31 17.70 -8.15 -4.40
CA ILE A 31 16.86 -7.55 -5.45
C ILE A 31 15.81 -8.54 -5.91
N SER A 32 16.18 -9.79 -6.18
CA SER A 32 15.20 -10.82 -6.53
C SER A 32 14.13 -10.94 -5.46
N PHE A 33 14.48 -10.98 -4.18
CA PHE A 33 13.52 -11.01 -3.09
C PHE A 33 12.62 -9.78 -3.07
N SER A 34 13.16 -8.58 -3.22
CA SER A 34 12.34 -7.36 -3.33
C SER A 34 11.41 -7.39 -4.54
N LEU A 35 11.90 -7.82 -5.71
CA LEU A 35 11.09 -7.94 -6.93
C LEU A 35 9.94 -8.95 -6.77
N HIS A 36 10.12 -9.97 -5.93
CA HIS A 36 9.12 -11.03 -5.71
C HIS A 36 8.32 -10.86 -4.41
N GLY A 37 8.43 -9.72 -3.73
CA GLY A 37 7.68 -9.47 -2.51
C GLY A 37 8.13 -10.28 -1.28
N LYS A 38 9.35 -10.82 -1.27
CA LYS A 38 9.90 -11.65 -0.19
C LYS A 38 10.76 -10.82 0.77
N TYR A 39 10.19 -9.76 1.32
CA TYR A 39 10.93 -8.74 2.08
C TYR A 39 11.53 -9.27 3.38
N ASP A 40 10.83 -10.19 4.03
CA ASP A 40 11.27 -10.94 5.22
C ASP A 40 12.57 -11.73 4.97
N GLN A 41 12.85 -12.07 3.71
CA GLN A 41 14.04 -12.83 3.31
C GLN A 41 15.21 -11.94 2.87
N ILE A 42 15.02 -10.61 2.87
CA ILE A 42 16.09 -9.66 2.55
C ILE A 42 17.09 -9.67 3.71
N THR A 43 18.22 -10.34 3.46
CA THR A 43 19.30 -10.37 4.44
C THR A 43 20.03 -9.03 4.49
N PRO A 44 20.28 -8.44 5.68
CA PRO A 44 21.09 -7.23 5.81
C PRO A 44 22.42 -7.44 5.09
N ILE A 45 22.74 -6.55 4.17
CA ILE A 45 23.95 -6.69 3.36
C ILE A 45 25.11 -6.12 4.19
N GLY A 46 26.23 -6.85 4.26
CA GLY A 46 27.35 -6.51 5.15
C GLY A 46 28.05 -5.18 4.79
N PRO A 47 28.98 -4.69 5.63
CA PRO A 47 29.50 -3.32 5.64
C PRO A 47 30.22 -2.84 4.36
N LYS A 48 30.57 -3.74 3.43
CA LYS A 48 31.27 -3.40 2.17
C LYS A 48 30.31 -3.21 0.98
N GLN A 49 29.19 -2.53 1.20
CA GLN A 49 28.25 -2.25 0.09
C GLN A 49 28.64 -1.02 -0.71
N LYS A 50 28.42 -1.09 -2.02
CA LYS A 50 28.44 0.11 -2.86
C LYS A 50 27.23 0.98 -2.49
N PRO A 51 27.38 2.31 -2.35
CA PRO A 51 26.25 3.18 -1.99
C PRO A 51 25.02 3.06 -2.90
N ILE A 52 25.20 2.74 -4.19
CA ILE A 52 24.11 2.47 -5.13
C ILE A 52 23.30 1.23 -4.75
N GLU A 53 23.95 0.17 -4.26
CA GLU A 53 23.28 -1.07 -3.89
C GLU A 53 22.39 -0.85 -2.67
N THR A 54 22.90 -0.14 -1.65
CA THR A 54 22.13 0.24 -0.46
C THR A 54 20.94 1.13 -0.85
N PHE A 55 21.18 2.13 -1.70
CA PHE A 55 20.11 3.01 -2.20
C PHE A 55 18.99 2.24 -2.88
N LEU A 56 19.33 1.34 -3.81
CA LEU A 56 18.35 0.54 -4.55
C LEU A 56 17.62 -0.44 -3.65
N SER A 57 18.33 -1.08 -2.71
CA SER A 57 17.72 -2.00 -1.76
C SER A 57 16.67 -1.30 -0.89
N GLU A 58 16.97 -0.12 -0.37
CA GLU A 58 16.02 0.68 0.43
C GLU A 58 14.80 1.10 -0.39
N LEU A 59 15.02 1.60 -1.61
CA LEU A 59 13.93 2.01 -2.52
C LEU A 59 13.00 0.83 -2.85
N LEU A 60 13.59 -0.32 -3.17
CA LEU A 60 12.85 -1.54 -3.50
C LEU A 60 12.09 -2.10 -2.29
N TYR A 61 12.66 -1.97 -1.09
CA TYR A 61 12.00 -2.34 0.15
C TYR A 61 10.77 -1.45 0.42
N ASP A 62 10.94 -0.13 0.38
CA ASP A 62 9.85 0.82 0.63
C ASP A 62 8.71 0.66 -0.40
N TYR A 63 9.06 0.49 -1.69
CA TYR A 63 8.07 0.22 -2.73
C TYR A 63 7.31 -1.08 -2.46
N GLY A 64 8.03 -2.07 -1.97
CA GLY A 64 7.49 -3.36 -1.70
C GLY A 64 6.37 -3.39 -0.68
N GLU A 65 6.60 -2.69 0.43
CA GLU A 65 5.61 -2.48 1.48
C GLU A 65 4.35 -1.78 0.94
N LEU A 66 4.51 -0.81 0.02
CA LEU A 66 3.38 -0.14 -0.65
C LEU A 66 2.59 -1.12 -1.53
N SER A 67 3.29 -1.91 -2.34
CA SER A 67 2.69 -2.92 -3.23
C SER A 67 1.92 -3.99 -2.44
N ASP A 68 2.43 -4.43 -1.29
CA ASP A 68 1.74 -5.37 -0.42
C ASP A 68 0.51 -4.76 0.26
N SER A 69 0.55 -3.47 0.61
CA SER A 69 -0.63 -2.75 1.12
C SER A 69 -1.77 -2.76 0.08
N LEU A 70 -1.46 -2.55 -1.20
CA LEU A 70 -2.44 -2.62 -2.29
C LEU A 70 -3.08 -4.02 -2.42
N LYS A 71 -2.28 -5.08 -2.27
CA LYS A 71 -2.79 -6.45 -2.22
C LYS A 71 -3.70 -6.66 -1.01
N ARG A 72 -3.33 -6.14 0.16
CA ARG A 72 -4.15 -6.24 1.38
C ARG A 72 -5.52 -5.59 1.21
N PHE A 73 -5.65 -4.44 0.54
CA PHE A 73 -6.97 -3.88 0.22
C PHE A 73 -7.85 -4.84 -0.61
N THR A 74 -7.25 -5.48 -1.61
CA THR A 74 -7.94 -6.50 -2.43
C THR A 74 -8.38 -7.69 -1.59
N ILE A 75 -7.51 -8.17 -0.69
CA ILE A 75 -7.82 -9.27 0.25
C ILE A 75 -8.96 -8.86 1.18
N ILE A 76 -8.91 -7.66 1.76
CA ILE A 76 -9.95 -7.14 2.66
C ILE A 76 -11.30 -7.09 1.94
N SER A 77 -11.36 -6.54 0.71
CA SER A 77 -12.58 -6.56 -0.11
C SER A 77 -13.12 -7.99 -0.31
N ALA A 78 -12.24 -8.93 -0.67
CA ALA A 78 -12.62 -10.32 -0.89
C ALA A 78 -13.15 -11.00 0.39
N LEU A 79 -12.56 -10.71 1.55
CA LEU A 79 -13.01 -11.22 2.85
C LEU A 79 -14.35 -10.61 3.28
N ILE A 80 -14.58 -9.32 2.99
CA ILE A 80 -15.90 -8.70 3.19
C ILE A 80 -16.97 -9.45 2.39
N ARG A 81 -16.71 -9.80 1.12
CA ARG A 81 -17.65 -10.58 0.29
C ARG A 81 -17.96 -11.95 0.86
N ARG A 82 -16.98 -12.58 1.49
CA ARG A 82 -17.04 -13.97 1.98
C ARG A 82 -17.27 -13.98 3.48
N TYR A 83 -18.54 -13.79 3.87
CA TYR A 83 -18.94 -14.10 5.23
C TYR A 83 -18.91 -15.61 5.45
N PRO A 84 -18.10 -16.10 6.39
CA PRO A 84 -18.06 -17.51 6.70
C PRO A 84 -19.33 -17.90 7.45
N LYS A 85 -20.03 -18.91 6.94
CA LYS A 85 -21.27 -19.44 7.54
C LYS A 85 -20.97 -20.63 8.45
N GLN A 86 -20.05 -20.47 9.39
CA GLN A 86 -19.71 -21.53 10.32
C GLN A 86 -20.60 -21.43 11.58
N PRO A 87 -21.21 -22.54 12.04
CA PRO A 87 -22.15 -22.53 13.18
C PRO A 87 -21.54 -21.99 14.48
N ASP A 88 -20.23 -22.19 14.68
CA ASP A 88 -19.56 -21.81 15.92
C ASP A 88 -19.18 -20.32 16.00
N TRP A 89 -19.35 -19.56 14.91
CA TRP A 89 -18.98 -18.15 14.86
C TRP A 89 -19.90 -17.27 15.72
N GLU A 90 -21.19 -17.61 15.75
CA GLU A 90 -22.14 -16.90 16.62
C GLU A 90 -21.85 -17.18 18.10
N LYS A 91 -21.37 -18.39 18.44
CA LYS A 91 -20.99 -18.76 19.82
C LYS A 91 -19.82 -17.94 20.35
N ILE A 92 -18.89 -17.54 19.47
CA ILE A 92 -17.76 -16.67 19.83
C ILE A 92 -18.09 -15.16 19.67
N GLY A 93 -19.35 -14.81 19.39
CA GLY A 93 -19.81 -13.43 19.28
C GLY A 93 -19.49 -12.75 17.94
N LEU A 94 -19.14 -13.51 16.91
CA LEU A 94 -18.81 -12.96 15.60
C LEU A 94 -20.05 -12.83 14.71
N SER A 95 -20.79 -11.73 14.91
CA SER A 95 -21.95 -11.39 14.09
C SER A 95 -21.58 -10.86 12.69
N LYS A 96 -22.58 -10.78 11.81
CA LYS A 96 -22.47 -10.15 10.49
C LYS A 96 -21.97 -8.71 10.58
N THR A 97 -22.49 -7.94 11.52
CA THR A 97 -22.07 -6.55 11.77
C THR A 97 -20.64 -6.49 12.29
N VAL A 98 -20.27 -7.36 13.24
CA VAL A 98 -18.90 -7.43 13.79
C VAL A 98 -17.90 -7.74 12.68
N HIS A 99 -18.21 -8.68 11.78
CA HIS A 99 -17.39 -9.02 10.62
C HIS A 99 -17.16 -7.82 9.69
N LEU A 100 -18.23 -7.11 9.29
CA LEU A 100 -18.10 -5.93 8.43
C LEU A 100 -17.30 -4.83 9.10
N ARG A 101 -17.57 -4.58 10.39
CA ARG A 101 -16.85 -3.57 11.17
C ARG A 101 -15.36 -3.88 11.24
N TYR A 102 -15.01 -5.12 11.59
CA TYR A 102 -13.62 -5.56 11.70
C TYR A 102 -12.84 -5.33 10.40
N HIS A 103 -13.38 -5.76 9.26
CA HIS A 103 -12.70 -5.60 7.98
C HIS A 103 -12.66 -4.16 7.49
N TYR A 104 -13.70 -3.35 7.77
CA TYR A 104 -13.68 -1.93 7.46
C TYR A 104 -12.62 -1.18 8.27
N GLU A 105 -12.45 -1.53 9.55
CA GLU A 105 -11.39 -0.97 10.38
C GLU A 105 -9.99 -1.42 9.92
N ALA A 106 -9.85 -2.68 9.52
CA ALA A 106 -8.61 -3.17 8.89
C ALA A 106 -8.26 -2.37 7.63
N PHE A 107 -9.26 -2.04 6.80
CA PHE A 107 -9.08 -1.16 5.65
C PHE A 107 -8.57 0.24 6.04
N LEU A 108 -9.18 0.88 7.03
CA LEU A 108 -8.74 2.21 7.51
C LEU A 108 -7.33 2.18 8.09
N ASN A 109 -6.97 1.11 8.79
CA ASN A 109 -5.62 0.95 9.34
C ASN A 109 -4.57 0.75 8.24
N GLU A 110 -4.84 -0.12 7.26
CA GLU A 110 -3.91 -0.33 6.14
C GLU A 110 -3.76 0.93 5.28
N LEU A 111 -4.84 1.70 5.08
CA LEU A 111 -4.79 3.01 4.43
C LEU A 111 -3.81 3.96 5.12
N TYR A 112 -3.88 4.06 6.44
CA TYR A 112 -2.95 4.89 7.21
C TYR A 112 -1.50 4.40 7.10
N LEU A 113 -1.28 3.08 7.19
CA LEU A 113 0.06 2.51 7.02
C LEU A 113 0.62 2.81 5.63
N TYR A 114 -0.21 2.68 4.60
CA TYR A 114 0.16 3.00 3.22
C TYR A 114 0.57 4.48 3.07
N SER A 115 -0.22 5.42 3.64
CA SER A 115 0.12 6.84 3.57
C SER A 115 1.44 7.16 4.27
N GLU A 116 1.68 6.59 5.45
CA GLU A 116 2.93 6.79 6.19
C GLU A 116 4.13 6.19 5.46
N ARG A 117 3.98 5.00 4.86
CA ARG A 117 5.01 4.37 4.03
C ARG A 117 5.38 5.23 2.82
N MET A 118 4.39 5.77 2.09
CA MET A 118 4.67 6.65 0.95
C MET A 118 5.35 7.93 1.40
N LYS A 119 4.87 8.55 2.47
CA LYS A 119 5.48 9.75 3.05
C LYS A 119 6.94 9.49 3.44
N MET A 120 7.23 8.36 4.07
CA MET A 120 8.57 7.95 4.44
C MET A 120 9.46 7.79 3.20
N LEU A 121 9.01 7.05 2.19
CA LEU A 121 9.72 6.87 0.91
C LEU A 121 10.10 8.22 0.28
N LEU A 122 9.12 9.10 0.08
CA LEU A 122 9.33 10.39 -0.57
C LEU A 122 10.22 11.32 0.26
N THR A 123 10.04 11.32 1.59
CA THR A 123 10.89 12.11 2.50
C THR A 123 12.35 11.62 2.46
N ASN A 124 12.57 10.31 2.42
CA ASN A 124 13.89 9.72 2.33
C ASN A 124 14.55 10.05 0.99
N LEU A 125 13.82 9.96 -0.11
CA LEU A 125 14.30 10.38 -1.43
C LEU A 125 14.66 11.87 -1.45
N LYS A 126 13.80 12.75 -0.93
CA LYS A 126 14.08 14.19 -0.80
C LYS A 126 15.36 14.46 0.00
N LYS A 127 15.52 13.82 1.17
CA LYS A 127 16.73 13.96 2.01
C LYS A 127 17.98 13.52 1.25
N LYS A 128 17.89 12.43 0.49
CA LYS A 128 18.99 11.94 -0.35
C LYS A 128 19.33 12.91 -1.48
N CYS A 129 18.34 13.53 -2.13
CA CYS A 129 18.56 14.59 -3.12
C CYS A 129 19.29 15.79 -2.52
N LYS A 130 18.82 16.32 -1.38
CA LYS A 130 19.47 17.44 -0.67
C LYS A 130 20.92 17.14 -0.30
N LYS A 131 21.20 15.95 0.23
CA LYS A 131 22.58 15.51 0.56
C LYS A 131 23.51 15.46 -0.66
N LYS A 132 22.97 15.47 -1.87
CA LYS A 132 23.73 15.44 -3.12
C LYS A 132 23.63 16.76 -3.91
N SER A 133 23.17 17.85 -3.29
CA SER A 133 22.99 19.16 -3.93
C SER A 133 22.08 19.10 -5.16
N LEU A 134 21.00 18.31 -5.06
CA LEU A 134 19.96 18.14 -6.08
C LEU A 134 18.69 18.88 -5.63
N ASP A 135 18.78 20.20 -5.52
CA ASP A 135 17.74 21.01 -4.88
C ASP A 135 16.46 21.10 -5.72
N GLU A 136 16.58 21.22 -7.05
CA GLU A 136 15.43 21.20 -7.97
C GLU A 136 14.65 19.88 -7.84
N GLU A 137 15.36 18.74 -7.83
CA GLU A 137 14.74 17.42 -7.60
C GLU A 137 14.07 17.32 -6.24
N ALA A 138 14.71 17.86 -5.19
CA ALA A 138 14.16 17.85 -3.85
C ALA A 138 12.87 18.69 -3.75
N ILE A 139 12.76 19.77 -4.54
CA ILE A 139 11.53 20.57 -4.67
C ILE A 139 10.46 19.75 -5.38
N ILE A 140 10.77 19.12 -6.52
CA ILE A 140 9.79 18.28 -7.24
C ILE A 140 9.26 17.15 -6.36
N ILE A 141 10.15 16.44 -5.65
CA ILE A 141 9.73 15.37 -4.72
C ILE A 141 8.84 15.93 -3.60
N GLN A 142 9.12 17.14 -3.10
CA GLN A 142 8.29 17.79 -2.08
C GLN A 142 6.90 18.13 -2.63
N THR A 143 6.80 18.65 -3.85
CA THR A 143 5.51 18.92 -4.51
C THR A 143 4.72 17.63 -4.68
N VAL A 144 5.35 16.58 -5.21
CA VAL A 144 4.71 15.27 -5.39
C VAL A 144 4.25 14.67 -4.06
N LEU A 145 5.03 14.84 -2.98
CA LEU A 145 4.64 14.43 -1.64
C LEU A 145 3.40 15.20 -1.15
N SER A 146 3.34 16.52 -1.36
CA SER A 146 2.16 17.32 -1.00
C SER A 146 0.94 16.86 -1.76
N ASP A 147 1.01 16.81 -3.10
CA ASP A 147 -0.09 16.39 -3.97
C ASP A 147 -0.64 15.00 -3.55
N PHE A 148 0.26 14.07 -3.22
CA PHE A 148 -0.12 12.73 -2.78
C PHE A 148 -0.83 12.74 -1.43
N LEU A 149 -0.31 13.48 -0.45
CA LEU A 149 -0.92 13.56 0.88
C LEU A 149 -2.26 14.30 0.85
N ASP A 150 -2.36 15.35 0.04
CA ASP A 150 -3.60 16.11 -0.15
C ASP A 150 -4.69 15.22 -0.76
N ALA A 151 -4.34 14.37 -1.74
CA ALA A 151 -5.26 13.38 -2.31
C ALA A 151 -5.78 12.36 -1.27
N LEU A 152 -5.04 12.12 -0.18
CA LEU A 152 -5.42 11.18 0.89
C LEU A 152 -5.96 11.86 2.15
N GLN A 153 -5.98 13.20 2.20
CA GLN A 153 -6.27 13.95 3.43
C GLN A 153 -7.62 13.56 4.04
N ASN A 154 -8.67 13.45 3.23
CA ASN A 154 -10.00 13.06 3.69
C ASN A 154 -10.01 11.66 4.31
N ALA A 155 -9.33 10.72 3.68
CA ALA A 155 -9.29 9.33 4.11
C ALA A 155 -8.47 9.19 5.42
N ILE A 156 -7.34 9.91 5.51
CA ILE A 156 -6.53 10.01 6.73
C ILE A 156 -7.30 10.68 7.86
N TYR A 157 -8.06 11.74 7.58
CA TYR A 157 -8.87 12.44 8.57
C TYR A 157 -9.93 11.52 9.20
N ILE A 158 -10.63 10.73 8.38
CA ILE A 158 -11.61 9.73 8.85
C ILE A 158 -10.94 8.75 9.83
N ARG A 159 -9.76 8.21 9.47
CA ARG A 159 -9.00 7.32 10.35
C ARG A 159 -8.48 8.04 11.61
N GLY A 160 -7.99 9.26 11.49
CA GLY A 160 -7.49 10.04 12.63
C GLY A 160 -8.58 10.23 13.69
N ARG A 161 -9.81 10.56 13.26
CA ARG A 161 -10.96 10.59 14.16
C ARG A 161 -11.28 9.23 14.77
N HIS A 162 -11.22 8.16 13.96
CA HIS A 162 -11.47 6.79 14.41
C HIS A 162 -10.57 6.38 15.58
N VAL A 163 -9.27 6.71 15.49
CA VAL A 163 -8.27 6.29 16.49
C VAL A 163 -8.21 7.22 17.70
N HIS A 164 -8.30 8.54 17.49
CA HIS A 164 -7.96 9.52 18.53
C HIS A 164 -9.15 10.18 19.23
N VAL A 165 -10.32 10.23 18.60
CA VAL A 165 -11.48 10.95 19.15
C VAL A 165 -12.53 9.98 19.63
N ARG A 166 -13.01 9.14 18.71
CA ARG A 166 -14.01 8.11 18.98
C ARG A 166 -13.96 7.11 17.84
N ARG A 167 -14.22 5.84 18.15
CA ARG A 167 -14.33 4.80 17.12
C ARG A 167 -15.28 5.28 16.02
N PHE A 168 -14.77 5.43 14.79
CA PHE A 168 -15.55 5.92 13.66
C PHE A 168 -16.75 4.99 13.46
N LYS A 169 -17.94 5.59 13.53
CA LYS A 169 -19.21 4.92 13.30
C LYS A 169 -19.55 5.07 11.83
N ASN A 170 -19.42 4.00 11.07
CA ASN A 170 -20.00 3.96 9.73
C ASN A 170 -21.51 3.83 9.91
N ASN A 171 -22.27 4.89 9.62
CA ASN A 171 -23.71 4.95 9.88
C ASN A 171 -24.48 3.73 9.31
N LYS A 172 -24.07 3.19 8.16
CA LYS A 172 -24.72 2.00 7.58
C LYS A 172 -24.43 0.73 8.39
N ILE A 173 -23.22 0.59 8.94
CA ILE A 173 -22.86 -0.51 9.83
C ILE A 173 -23.59 -0.36 11.17
N GLU A 174 -23.73 0.86 11.71
CA GLU A 174 -24.50 1.09 12.94
C GLU A 174 -25.98 0.75 12.75
N GLN A 175 -26.60 1.18 11.65
CA GLN A 175 -27.99 0.82 11.34
C GLN A 175 -28.19 -0.70 11.24
N LEU A 176 -27.22 -1.42 10.67
CA LEU A 176 -27.27 -2.88 10.66
C LEU A 176 -27.12 -3.47 12.08
N SER A 177 -26.27 -2.87 12.92
CA SER A 177 -26.13 -3.23 14.33
C SER A 177 -27.45 -3.03 15.08
N ASP A 178 -28.16 -1.94 14.82
CA ASP A 178 -29.46 -1.67 15.44
C ASP A 178 -30.48 -2.73 14.99
N LEU A 179 -30.49 -3.10 13.71
CA LEU A 179 -31.34 -4.20 13.20
C LEU A 179 -31.00 -5.56 13.81
N GLU A 180 -29.73 -5.82 14.15
CA GLU A 180 -29.33 -7.02 14.87
C GLU A 180 -29.96 -7.09 16.27
N ILE A 181 -30.17 -5.96 16.95
CA ILE A 181 -30.83 -5.92 18.27
C ILE A 181 -32.31 -6.32 18.18
N PHE A 182 -33.00 -5.94 17.10
CA PHE A 182 -34.42 -6.31 16.88
C PHE A 182 -34.60 -7.69 16.23
N SER A 183 -33.50 -8.37 15.89
CA SER A 183 -33.54 -9.72 15.31
C SER A 183 -34.17 -10.71 16.29
N GLY A 184 -35.04 -11.59 15.80
CA GLY A 184 -35.80 -12.52 16.64
C GLY A 184 -37.07 -11.94 17.30
N MET A 185 -37.29 -10.61 17.25
CA MET A 185 -38.57 -10.03 17.70
C MET A 185 -39.70 -10.25 16.68
N SER A 186 -39.37 -10.31 15.39
CA SER A 186 -40.31 -10.59 14.30
C SER A 186 -39.58 -11.08 13.06
N PRO A 187 -40.16 -12.01 12.27
CA PRO A 187 -39.60 -12.44 10.99
C PRO A 187 -39.28 -11.28 10.03
N TYR A 188 -40.04 -10.18 10.14
CA TYR A 188 -39.80 -8.96 9.35
C TYR A 188 -38.40 -8.38 9.60
N TYR A 189 -37.98 -8.26 10.87
CA TYR A 189 -36.67 -7.70 11.21
C TYR A 189 -35.53 -8.61 10.78
N ASP A 190 -35.71 -9.93 10.88
CA ASP A 190 -34.72 -10.90 10.42
C ASP A 190 -34.50 -10.82 8.91
N GLN A 191 -35.59 -10.73 8.13
CA GLN A 191 -35.51 -10.53 6.70
C GLN A 191 -34.83 -9.19 6.35
N LEU A 192 -35.26 -8.10 6.99
CA LEU A 192 -34.72 -6.76 6.73
C LEU A 192 -33.22 -6.70 7.04
N LYS A 193 -32.79 -7.23 8.19
CA LYS A 193 -31.37 -7.36 8.57
C LYS A 193 -30.57 -8.07 7.49
N ASP A 194 -31.06 -9.21 7.02
CA ASP A 194 -30.36 -10.03 6.03
C ASP A 194 -30.26 -9.36 4.66
N GLU A 195 -31.29 -8.64 4.24
CA GLU A 195 -31.27 -7.83 3.02
C GLU A 195 -30.30 -6.65 3.12
N GLN A 196 -30.36 -5.89 4.21
CA GLN A 196 -29.46 -4.76 4.45
C GLN A 196 -28.01 -5.21 4.52
N TYR A 197 -27.74 -6.33 5.20
CA TYR A 197 -26.42 -6.93 5.24
C TYR A 197 -25.88 -7.25 3.85
N LYS A 198 -26.67 -7.92 3.00
CA LYS A 198 -26.26 -8.30 1.64
C LYS A 198 -25.90 -7.07 0.80
N ARG A 199 -26.71 -6.01 0.90
CA ARG A 199 -26.48 -4.73 0.19
C ARG A 199 -25.21 -4.06 0.70
N LEU A 200 -25.12 -3.83 2.02
CA LEU A 200 -23.99 -3.15 2.64
C LEU A 200 -22.66 -3.86 2.38
N ARG A 201 -22.64 -5.19 2.47
CA ARG A 201 -21.46 -6.00 2.14
C ARG A 201 -20.97 -5.79 0.71
N LYS A 202 -21.89 -5.73 -0.25
CA LYS A 202 -21.56 -5.49 -1.66
C LYS A 202 -21.02 -4.08 -1.87
N ASP A 203 -21.67 -3.09 -1.25
CA ASP A 203 -21.26 -1.69 -1.33
C ASP A 203 -19.86 -1.47 -0.75
N LEU A 204 -19.60 -1.93 0.48
CA LEU A 204 -18.30 -1.75 1.15
C LEU A 204 -17.16 -2.45 0.39
N SER A 205 -17.41 -3.68 -0.09
CA SER A 205 -16.42 -4.38 -0.90
C SER A 205 -16.10 -3.61 -2.19
N LYS A 206 -17.11 -3.09 -2.88
CA LYS A 206 -16.92 -2.31 -4.12
C LYS A 206 -16.23 -0.98 -3.85
N GLU A 207 -16.57 -0.31 -2.76
CA GLU A 207 -15.91 0.92 -2.29
C GLU A 207 -14.40 0.69 -2.10
N ILE A 208 -14.03 -0.35 -1.35
CA ILE A 208 -12.61 -0.67 -1.08
C ILE A 208 -11.87 -1.08 -2.36
N GLU A 209 -12.51 -1.81 -3.28
CA GLU A 209 -11.90 -2.16 -4.57
C GLU A 209 -11.66 -0.96 -5.47
N ASN A 210 -12.65 -0.08 -5.59
CA ASN A 210 -12.51 1.15 -6.36
C ASN A 210 -11.40 2.02 -5.76
N PHE A 211 -11.40 2.17 -4.43
CA PHE A 211 -10.35 2.89 -3.72
C PHE A 211 -8.96 2.29 -3.99
N ALA A 212 -8.79 0.97 -3.88
CA ALA A 212 -7.51 0.32 -4.15
C ALA A 212 -7.04 0.53 -5.59
N SER A 213 -7.96 0.50 -6.55
CA SER A 213 -7.67 0.78 -7.96
C SER A 213 -7.21 2.23 -8.18
N ASP A 214 -7.91 3.19 -7.59
CA ASP A 214 -7.56 4.61 -7.71
C ASP A 214 -6.26 4.93 -6.97
N LEU A 215 -6.02 4.30 -5.83
CA LEU A 215 -4.77 4.42 -5.08
C LEU A 215 -3.58 3.86 -5.86
N ALA A 216 -3.75 2.74 -6.56
CA ALA A 216 -2.72 2.18 -7.43
C ALA A 216 -2.39 3.12 -8.60
N LYS A 217 -3.40 3.77 -9.21
CA LYS A 217 -3.17 4.79 -10.24
C LYS A 217 -2.42 5.98 -9.67
N LEU A 218 -2.82 6.47 -8.50
CA LEU A 218 -2.14 7.57 -7.81
C LEU A 218 -0.68 7.22 -7.49
N GLN A 219 -0.43 6.00 -7.01
CA GLN A 219 0.92 5.47 -6.77
C GLN A 219 1.76 5.50 -8.05
N ASN A 220 1.23 4.97 -9.14
CA ASN A 220 1.94 4.90 -10.42
C ASN A 220 2.26 6.30 -10.95
N ASN A 221 1.28 7.20 -10.95
CA ASN A 221 1.48 8.60 -11.36
C ASN A 221 2.54 9.30 -10.51
N THR A 222 2.55 9.04 -9.19
CA THR A 222 3.54 9.57 -8.25
C THR A 222 4.94 9.05 -8.61
N LEU A 223 5.09 7.74 -8.76
CA LEU A 223 6.38 7.11 -9.01
C LEU A 223 6.92 7.41 -10.40
N GLU A 224 6.07 7.57 -11.41
CA GLU A 224 6.46 7.98 -12.76
C GLU A 224 7.13 9.37 -12.77
N LYS A 225 6.70 10.29 -11.91
CA LYS A 225 7.36 11.59 -11.75
C LYS A 225 8.73 11.48 -11.07
N ILE A 226 8.93 10.47 -10.23
CA ILE A 226 10.12 10.34 -9.36
C ILE A 226 11.20 9.43 -9.97
N ILE A 227 10.82 8.44 -10.78
CA ILE A 227 11.77 7.52 -11.43
C ILE A 227 12.83 8.30 -12.24
N PRO A 228 12.49 9.22 -13.14
CA PRO A 228 13.49 9.92 -13.96
C PRO A 228 14.48 10.69 -13.11
N ILE A 229 13.99 11.37 -12.06
CA ILE A 229 14.80 12.10 -11.08
C ILE A 229 15.79 11.17 -10.39
N THR A 230 15.30 10.02 -9.96
CA THR A 230 16.09 9.04 -9.22
C THR A 230 17.16 8.42 -10.10
N PHE A 231 16.82 8.00 -11.32
CA PHE A 231 17.72 7.18 -12.16
C PHE A 231 18.62 7.99 -13.11
N SER A 232 18.19 9.14 -13.62
CA SER A 232 19.00 9.96 -14.53
C SER A 232 20.29 10.45 -13.84
N LYS A 233 20.20 10.81 -12.56
CA LYS A 233 21.34 11.31 -11.79
C LYS A 233 22.17 10.22 -11.14
N LEU A 234 21.60 9.04 -10.86
CA LEU A 234 22.40 7.83 -10.58
C LEU A 234 23.29 7.47 -11.76
N LYS A 235 22.78 7.58 -13.00
CA LYS A 235 23.58 7.38 -14.21
C LYS A 235 24.75 8.37 -14.28
N LYS A 236 24.48 9.67 -14.09
CA LYS A 236 25.51 10.73 -14.11
C LYS A 236 26.58 10.54 -13.02
N LYS A 237 26.20 10.06 -11.83
CA LYS A 237 27.11 9.92 -10.68
C LYS A 237 27.88 8.60 -10.64
N TYR A 238 27.27 7.51 -11.09
CA TYR A 238 27.85 6.16 -11.03
C TYR A 238 28.31 5.64 -12.39
N GLY A 239 28.15 6.39 -13.50
CA GLY A 239 28.41 5.84 -14.82
C GLY A 239 28.47 6.78 -16.03
N GLU A 240 29.51 7.61 -16.11
CA GLU A 240 30.45 7.50 -17.26
C GLU A 240 31.55 6.44 -17.01
N ASN A 241 31.74 6.00 -15.76
CA ASN A 241 32.74 4.99 -15.38
C ASN A 241 32.14 3.64 -14.93
N ILE A 242 31.01 3.20 -15.52
CA ILE A 242 30.62 1.78 -15.37
C ILE A 242 31.57 1.02 -16.30
N PRO A 243 32.51 0.21 -15.78
CA PRO A 243 33.41 -0.55 -16.65
C PRO A 243 32.54 -1.43 -17.54
N THR A 244 32.60 -1.20 -18.85
CA THR A 244 32.09 -2.16 -19.81
C THR A 244 32.84 -3.47 -19.52
N ALA A 245 32.11 -4.49 -19.14
CA ALA A 245 32.68 -5.82 -18.98
C ALA A 245 33.27 -6.21 -20.34
N ARG A 246 34.60 -6.26 -20.40
CA ARG A 246 35.33 -7.00 -21.44
C ARG A 246 35.12 -8.50 -21.20
#